data_AF-A0A7Y4W464-F1
#
_entry.id   AF-A0A7Y4W464-F1
#
_cell.length_a   1.000
_cell.length_b   1.000
_cell.length_c   1.000
_cell.angle_alpha   90.00
_cell.angle_beta   90.00
_cell.angle_gamma   90.00
#
_symmetry.space_group_name_H-M   'P 1'
#
loop_
_entity.id
_entity.type
_entity.pdbx_description
1 polymer ?
#
loop_
_entity_poly.entity_id
_entity_poly.type
_entity_poly.pdbx_seq_one_letter_code
_entity_poly.pdbx_strand_id
1 'polypeptide(L)'
;MTETFIPSKDASLESSIATLQAKLLALNIHVEEKSWLNEIEGIWSVHVIDKDCTRLFTNGKGASQLAARASALGEYFERLSTNYFWTHFYLGETIANKDFVHYPNEQWVKFKGDKWPKELLTPELQKFYNPEGTAIASQLIDLNSGNKERGICAIPYTRLRDDKTVLFPVNLIGNLYVSNGMSAGNTMMEARTQALAEIFERDIKYKIIREGICLPDVPESVINRYPRIAAGIKGLRDAGYGILVKDASLGGKYPVMNVTLLHPEDQGCFASFGAHPRFEVALERALTELLQGRALGSLKGFVAPGFDMEEIADSQNLEIHFVDSSGVISWNFLRSTPDYEFVDWNFGGSTLTKSSTEEDYHWCVNTIHDSGHDMYIADFTHLGVYACRIFVPGMSEIYPVEELEWENNTVGNLVRPFALRLQDLNEEESAELLETLLDLDLADELPVTTLIGLCADPNTTWVDCRVGELKTLAALACGATDDILDGCAWIAQFNELPAQRAKMYRCISHLVQIQTELETDQQLFEANLKLMYGAETLQQAQNLINQTEQYIGLENLGANMEASRMHQQLLAAYGKVWK
;
A
#
# COMPACT_ATOMS: atom_id res chain seq x y z
N MET A 1 -18.07 -26.78 -22.87
CA MET A 1 -18.20 -25.86 -21.72
C MET A 1 -18.97 -24.64 -22.22
N THR A 2 -19.87 -24.09 -21.42
CA THR A 2 -20.47 -22.78 -21.73
C THR A 2 -19.38 -21.72 -21.52
N GLU A 3 -19.25 -20.78 -22.46
CA GLU A 3 -18.30 -19.66 -22.35
C GLU A 3 -19.07 -18.37 -22.08
N THR A 4 -18.60 -17.61 -21.09
CA THR A 4 -19.16 -16.34 -20.67
C THR A 4 -18.20 -15.21 -21.04
N PHE A 5 -18.64 -14.32 -21.92
CA PHE A 5 -17.90 -13.11 -22.29
C PHE A 5 -18.55 -11.89 -21.63
N ILE A 6 -17.73 -11.05 -21.02
CA ILE A 6 -18.15 -9.76 -20.46
C ILE A 6 -17.53 -8.62 -21.27
N PRO A 7 -18.11 -7.42 -21.24
CA PRO A 7 -17.49 -6.25 -21.85
C PRO A 7 -16.05 -6.05 -21.37
N SER A 8 -15.22 -5.42 -22.22
CA SER A 8 -13.81 -5.11 -21.98
C SER A 8 -12.84 -6.29 -21.74
N LYS A 9 -13.25 -7.53 -22.00
CA LYS A 9 -12.39 -8.72 -21.87
C LYS A 9 -12.21 -9.44 -23.20
N ASP A 10 -10.98 -9.87 -23.47
CA ASP A 10 -10.59 -10.52 -24.74
C ASP A 10 -10.70 -12.05 -24.69
N ALA A 11 -11.07 -12.62 -23.54
CA ALA A 11 -11.29 -14.05 -23.35
C ALA A 11 -12.54 -14.32 -22.50
N SER A 12 -13.05 -15.56 -22.57
CA SER A 12 -14.13 -16.01 -21.70
C SER A 12 -13.65 -16.12 -20.25
N LEU A 13 -14.54 -15.84 -19.29
CA LEU A 13 -14.22 -15.93 -17.87
C LEU A 13 -13.69 -17.32 -17.49
N GLU A 14 -14.31 -18.38 -18.04
CA GLU A 14 -13.91 -19.76 -17.81
C GLU A 14 -12.50 -20.05 -18.33
N SER A 15 -12.15 -19.54 -19.52
CA SER A 15 -10.82 -19.70 -20.10
C SER A 15 -9.75 -18.94 -19.30
N SER A 16 -10.04 -17.71 -18.88
CA SER A 16 -9.15 -16.91 -18.04
C SER A 16 -8.89 -17.62 -16.70
N ILE A 17 -9.94 -18.03 -15.98
CA ILE A 17 -9.81 -18.73 -14.69
C ILE A 17 -8.96 -19.99 -14.84
N ALA A 18 -9.27 -20.85 -15.82
CA ALA A 18 -8.54 -22.10 -16.03
C ALA A 18 -7.06 -21.85 -16.35
N THR A 19 -6.78 -20.84 -17.17
CA THR A 19 -5.42 -20.47 -17.57
C THR A 19 -4.62 -19.93 -16.38
N LEU A 20 -5.19 -18.99 -15.62
CA LEU A 20 -4.52 -18.37 -14.48
C LEU A 20 -4.26 -19.39 -13.36
N GLN A 21 -5.25 -20.24 -13.03
CA GLN A 21 -5.06 -21.32 -12.05
C GLN A 21 -3.97 -22.31 -12.46
N ALA A 22 -3.96 -22.73 -13.73
CA ALA A 22 -2.93 -23.64 -14.24
C ALA A 22 -1.53 -23.02 -14.17
N LYS A 23 -1.40 -21.72 -14.45
CA LYS A 23 -0.11 -21.02 -14.38
C LYS A 23 0.36 -20.81 -12.94
N LEU A 24 -0.52 -20.49 -11.99
CA LEU A 24 -0.16 -20.43 -10.57
C LEU A 24 0.35 -21.78 -10.07
N LEU A 25 -0.36 -22.87 -10.42
CA LEU A 25 0.07 -24.22 -10.08
C LEU A 25 1.44 -24.57 -10.70
N ALA A 26 1.70 -24.16 -11.95
CA ALA A 26 2.98 -24.35 -12.61
C ALA A 26 4.13 -23.56 -11.95
N LEU A 27 3.82 -22.46 -11.24
CA LEU A 27 4.75 -21.70 -10.41
C LEU A 27 4.87 -22.29 -8.98
N ASN A 28 4.20 -23.40 -8.69
CA ASN A 28 4.11 -23.98 -7.34
C ASN A 28 3.47 -23.01 -6.33
N ILE A 29 2.52 -22.18 -6.77
CA ILE A 29 1.72 -21.28 -5.92
C ILE A 29 0.33 -21.91 -5.75
N HIS A 30 -0.05 -22.18 -4.50
CA HIS A 30 -1.24 -22.96 -4.19
C HIS A 30 -2.32 -22.06 -3.60
N VAL A 31 -3.00 -21.32 -4.47
CA VAL A 31 -4.05 -20.39 -4.03
C VAL A 31 -5.30 -21.11 -3.53
N GLU A 32 -5.99 -20.50 -2.56
CA GLU A 32 -7.33 -20.87 -2.14
C GLU A 32 -8.26 -19.66 -2.00
N GLU A 33 -9.53 -19.88 -2.32
CA GLU A 33 -10.61 -18.91 -2.14
C GLU A 33 -11.11 -19.00 -0.70
N LYS A 34 -10.67 -18.09 0.17
CA LYS A 34 -10.96 -18.13 1.61
C LYS A 34 -12.37 -17.70 1.96
N SER A 35 -12.87 -16.66 1.30
CA SER A 35 -14.17 -16.08 1.60
C SER A 35 -14.83 -15.55 0.33
N TRP A 36 -16.15 -15.66 0.30
CA TRP A 36 -17.02 -15.23 -0.79
C TRP A 36 -18.14 -14.36 -0.21
N LEU A 37 -18.44 -13.25 -0.88
CA LEU A 37 -19.57 -12.37 -0.53
C LEU A 37 -20.44 -12.14 -1.77
N ASN A 38 -21.76 -12.18 -1.57
CA ASN A 38 -22.81 -11.88 -2.56
C ASN A 38 -24.13 -11.61 -1.83
N GLU A 39 -24.18 -10.51 -1.10
CA GLU A 39 -25.38 -10.12 -0.33
C GLU A 39 -26.36 -9.27 -1.16
N ILE A 40 -25.88 -8.66 -2.25
CA ILE A 40 -26.67 -7.88 -3.21
C ILE A 40 -26.55 -8.51 -4.59
N GLU A 41 -27.67 -8.64 -5.30
CA GLU A 41 -27.69 -9.23 -6.65
C GLU A 41 -26.72 -8.49 -7.58
N GLY A 42 -25.89 -9.27 -8.29
CA GLY A 42 -24.95 -8.73 -9.25
C GLY A 42 -23.72 -8.06 -8.63
N ILE A 43 -23.43 -8.27 -7.34
CA ILE A 43 -22.21 -7.79 -6.71
C ILE A 43 -21.53 -8.93 -5.95
N TRP A 44 -20.41 -9.41 -6.48
CA TRP A 44 -19.62 -10.49 -5.89
C TRP A 44 -18.24 -10.00 -5.50
N SER A 45 -17.72 -10.52 -4.39
CA SER A 45 -16.29 -10.44 -4.09
C SER A 45 -15.72 -11.75 -3.54
N VAL A 46 -14.43 -11.98 -3.75
CA VAL A 46 -13.70 -13.15 -3.24
C VAL A 46 -12.32 -12.76 -2.72
N HIS A 47 -11.92 -13.34 -1.59
CA HIS A 47 -10.55 -13.25 -1.06
C HIS A 47 -9.76 -14.50 -1.45
N VAL A 48 -8.60 -14.30 -2.11
CA VAL A 48 -7.73 -15.38 -2.58
C VAL A 48 -6.35 -15.25 -1.95
N ILE A 49 -5.81 -16.33 -1.39
CA ILE A 49 -4.55 -16.35 -0.63
C ILE A 49 -3.67 -17.54 -1.02
N ASP A 50 -2.33 -17.41 -0.97
CA ASP A 50 -1.43 -18.57 -1.05
C ASP A 50 -1.46 -19.36 0.28
N LYS A 51 -1.60 -20.68 0.18
CA LYS A 51 -1.48 -21.59 1.32
C LYS A 51 -0.08 -21.61 1.91
N ASP A 52 0.94 -21.44 1.08
CA ASP A 52 2.35 -21.55 1.50
C ASP A 52 2.88 -20.27 2.14
N CYS A 53 2.29 -19.11 1.79
CA CYS A 53 2.63 -17.81 2.34
C CYS A 53 1.39 -16.92 2.40
N THR A 54 0.76 -16.84 3.58
CA THR A 54 -0.50 -16.10 3.78
C THR A 54 -0.38 -14.59 3.61
N ARG A 55 0.85 -14.05 3.46
CA ARG A 55 1.06 -12.64 3.16
C ARG A 55 0.72 -12.28 1.71
N LEU A 56 0.72 -13.26 0.81
CA LEU A 56 0.33 -13.11 -0.59
C LEU A 56 -1.18 -13.38 -0.72
N PHE A 57 -1.95 -12.32 -0.90
CA PHE A 57 -3.39 -12.39 -1.13
C PHE A 57 -3.87 -11.29 -2.05
N THR A 58 -5.00 -11.51 -2.68
CA THR A 58 -5.69 -10.52 -3.52
C THR A 58 -7.19 -10.60 -3.30
N ASN A 59 -7.88 -9.56 -3.72
CA ASN A 59 -9.33 -9.54 -3.68
C ASN A 59 -9.87 -9.40 -5.10
N GLY A 60 -10.89 -10.19 -5.42
CA GLY A 60 -11.59 -10.08 -6.70
C GLY A 60 -12.97 -9.48 -6.51
N LYS A 61 -13.42 -8.72 -7.51
CA LYS A 61 -14.77 -8.15 -7.57
C LYS A 61 -15.39 -8.35 -8.95
N GLY A 62 -16.72 -8.39 -9.03
CA GLY A 62 -17.42 -8.39 -10.32
C GLY A 62 -18.90 -8.74 -10.25
N ALA A 63 -19.61 -8.65 -11.38
CA ALA A 63 -21.05 -8.88 -11.43
C ALA A 63 -21.50 -10.35 -11.38
N SER A 64 -20.56 -11.29 -11.26
CA SER A 64 -20.84 -12.71 -11.11
C SER A 64 -19.72 -13.40 -10.34
N GLN A 65 -20.00 -14.59 -9.81
CA GLN A 65 -18.98 -15.41 -9.15
C GLN A 65 -17.77 -15.68 -10.06
N LEU A 66 -17.99 -15.95 -11.36
CA LEU A 66 -16.90 -16.15 -12.31
C LEU A 66 -16.09 -14.87 -12.54
N ALA A 67 -16.75 -13.71 -12.65
CA ALA A 67 -16.06 -12.43 -12.86
C ALA A 67 -15.19 -12.07 -11.64
N ALA A 68 -15.71 -12.21 -10.42
CA ALA A 68 -14.95 -11.97 -9.21
C ALA A 68 -13.75 -12.92 -9.07
N ARG A 69 -13.91 -14.21 -9.41
CA ARG A 69 -12.80 -15.17 -9.43
C ARG A 69 -11.73 -14.78 -10.44
N ALA A 70 -12.12 -14.46 -11.67
CA ALA A 70 -11.20 -14.03 -12.72
C ALA A 70 -10.46 -12.74 -12.31
N SER A 71 -11.15 -11.80 -11.67
CA SER A 71 -10.58 -10.57 -11.12
C SER A 71 -9.51 -10.85 -10.07
N ALA A 72 -9.79 -11.70 -9.07
CA ALA A 72 -8.81 -12.02 -8.02
C ALA A 72 -7.56 -12.67 -8.60
N LEU A 73 -7.73 -13.64 -9.50
CA LEU A 73 -6.60 -14.32 -10.13
C LEU A 73 -5.80 -13.39 -11.07
N GLY A 74 -6.48 -12.46 -11.74
CA GLY A 74 -5.83 -11.42 -12.55
C GLY A 74 -4.99 -10.48 -11.69
N GLU A 75 -5.56 -9.93 -10.62
CA GLU A 75 -4.84 -9.13 -9.63
C GLU A 75 -3.67 -9.91 -9.04
N TYR A 76 -3.82 -11.22 -8.81
CA TYR A 76 -2.72 -12.06 -8.35
C TYR A 76 -1.52 -12.03 -9.30
N PHE A 77 -1.74 -12.21 -10.61
CA PHE A 77 -0.66 -12.13 -11.60
C PHE A 77 -0.12 -10.72 -11.79
N GLU A 78 -0.95 -9.69 -11.63
CA GLU A 78 -0.52 -8.30 -11.60
C GLU A 78 0.50 -8.11 -10.47
N ARG A 79 0.14 -8.44 -9.21
CA ARG A 79 1.01 -8.26 -8.04
C ARG A 79 2.23 -9.17 -8.04
N LEU A 80 2.14 -10.39 -8.59
CA LEU A 80 3.31 -11.25 -8.78
C LEU A 80 4.27 -10.64 -9.80
N SER A 81 3.76 -10.20 -10.96
CA SER A 81 4.61 -9.73 -12.06
C SER A 81 5.29 -8.40 -11.73
N THR A 82 4.65 -7.55 -10.93
CA THR A 82 5.20 -6.26 -10.47
C THR A 82 5.96 -6.34 -9.16
N ASN A 83 6.20 -7.56 -8.64
CA ASN A 83 6.81 -7.84 -7.34
C ASN A 83 6.11 -7.12 -6.15
N TYR A 84 4.87 -6.69 -6.31
CA TYR A 84 4.22 -5.77 -5.37
C TYR A 84 4.06 -6.37 -3.97
N PHE A 85 3.84 -7.68 -3.85
CA PHE A 85 3.75 -8.36 -2.55
C PHE A 85 4.99 -8.19 -1.66
N TRP A 86 6.14 -7.89 -2.27
CA TRP A 86 7.43 -7.82 -1.58
C TRP A 86 7.92 -6.38 -1.36
N THR A 87 7.26 -5.38 -1.95
CA THR A 87 7.74 -3.99 -1.95
C THR A 87 8.00 -3.41 -0.56
N HIS A 88 7.24 -3.83 0.46
CA HIS A 88 7.39 -3.38 1.85
C HIS A 88 8.39 -4.21 2.68
N PHE A 89 9.13 -5.14 2.08
CA PHE A 89 9.97 -6.09 2.80
C PHE A 89 11.43 -6.07 2.32
N TYR A 90 12.35 -6.17 3.26
CA TYR A 90 13.73 -6.50 2.97
C TYR A 90 13.81 -7.91 2.38
N LEU A 91 14.63 -8.13 1.36
CA LEU A 91 14.74 -9.43 0.68
C LEU A 91 15.93 -10.28 1.17
N GLY A 92 16.63 -9.81 2.20
CA GLY A 92 17.79 -10.51 2.75
C GLY A 92 19.09 -10.19 2.00
N GLU A 93 20.20 -10.32 2.72
CA GLU A 93 21.55 -10.07 2.19
C GLU A 93 21.86 -10.95 0.98
N THR A 94 21.35 -12.18 0.97
CA THR A 94 21.56 -13.13 -0.11
C THR A 94 21.02 -12.60 -1.43
N ILE A 95 19.75 -12.16 -1.48
CA ILE A 95 19.11 -11.64 -2.70
C ILE A 95 19.71 -10.29 -3.07
N ALA A 96 19.97 -9.42 -2.09
CA ALA A 96 20.60 -8.11 -2.32
C ALA A 96 21.94 -8.19 -3.07
N ASN A 97 22.63 -9.33 -2.99
CA ASN A 97 23.92 -9.60 -3.63
C ASN A 97 23.87 -10.56 -4.83
N LYS A 98 22.69 -10.99 -5.29
CA LYS A 98 22.52 -11.78 -6.53
C LYS A 98 22.68 -10.93 -7.79
N ASP A 99 22.74 -11.59 -8.95
CA ASP A 99 22.84 -10.93 -10.27
C ASP A 99 21.77 -9.85 -10.49
N PHE A 100 20.57 -10.05 -9.96
CA PHE A 100 19.50 -9.05 -9.88
C PHE A 100 18.68 -9.23 -8.60
N VAL A 101 18.03 -8.17 -8.14
CA VAL A 101 17.12 -8.17 -6.98
C VAL A 101 15.68 -8.30 -7.46
N HIS A 102 15.24 -7.42 -8.35
CA HIS A 102 13.85 -7.26 -8.82
C HIS A 102 13.61 -7.94 -10.15
N TYR A 103 14.39 -7.59 -11.18
CA TYR A 103 14.22 -8.13 -12.53
C TYR A 103 15.57 -8.30 -13.24
N PRO A 104 15.72 -9.29 -14.15
CA PRO A 104 16.98 -9.48 -14.89
C PRO A 104 17.44 -8.27 -15.73
N ASN A 105 16.53 -7.36 -16.09
CA ASN A 105 16.82 -6.15 -16.87
C ASN A 105 16.99 -4.89 -16.00
N GLU A 106 16.96 -5.00 -14.68
CA GLU A 106 17.21 -3.87 -13.79
C GLU A 106 18.64 -3.30 -14.00
N GLN A 107 18.81 -2.02 -13.69
CA GLN A 107 20.08 -1.33 -13.80
C GLN A 107 20.47 -0.79 -12.44
N TRP A 108 21.74 -0.97 -12.06
CA TRP A 108 22.32 -0.44 -10.83
C TRP A 108 23.18 0.77 -11.15
N VAL A 109 22.76 1.93 -10.65
CA VAL A 109 23.45 3.20 -10.91
C VAL A 109 24.22 3.62 -9.67
N LYS A 110 25.55 3.71 -9.80
CA LYS A 110 26.41 4.28 -8.76
C LYS A 110 26.21 5.79 -8.69
N PHE A 111 26.29 6.34 -7.49
CA PHE A 111 26.24 7.78 -7.25
C PHE A 111 27.43 8.24 -6.41
N LYS A 112 27.69 9.55 -6.42
CA LYS A 112 28.71 10.20 -5.61
C LYS A 112 28.16 11.51 -5.06
N GLY A 113 28.21 11.68 -3.74
CA GLY A 113 27.58 12.81 -3.06
C GLY A 113 26.06 12.79 -3.24
N ASP A 114 25.45 13.97 -3.18
CA ASP A 114 24.01 14.09 -2.94
C ASP A 114 23.17 14.16 -4.23
N LYS A 115 23.80 14.44 -5.37
CA LYS A 115 23.07 14.65 -6.63
C LYS A 115 22.64 13.34 -7.26
N TRP A 116 21.41 13.32 -7.76
CA TRP A 116 20.90 12.19 -8.54
C TRP A 116 21.75 11.97 -9.80
N PRO A 117 22.18 10.72 -10.08
CA PRO A 117 22.85 10.38 -11.33
C PRO A 117 22.04 10.78 -12.57
N LYS A 118 22.72 11.20 -13.65
CA LYS A 118 22.06 11.65 -14.89
C LYS A 118 21.42 10.52 -15.68
N GLU A 119 21.82 9.29 -15.38
CA GLU A 119 21.31 8.06 -15.95
C GLU A 119 19.91 7.71 -15.43
N LEU A 120 19.55 8.19 -14.24
CA LEU A 120 18.22 8.01 -13.67
C LEU A 120 17.27 9.07 -14.21
N LEU A 121 16.09 8.65 -14.65
CA LEU A 121 15.04 9.54 -15.15
C LEU A 121 15.51 10.42 -16.33
N THR A 122 14.64 11.30 -16.81
CA THR A 122 15.05 12.39 -17.72
C THR A 122 15.30 13.68 -16.93
N PRO A 123 15.99 14.69 -17.48
CA PRO A 123 16.17 15.97 -16.78
C PRO A 123 14.85 16.62 -16.35
N GLU A 124 13.81 16.51 -17.17
CA GLU A 124 12.47 17.03 -16.87
C GLU A 124 11.84 16.28 -15.70
N LEU A 125 11.97 14.95 -15.66
CA LEU A 125 11.49 14.11 -14.56
C LEU A 125 12.27 14.34 -13.27
N GLN A 126 13.60 14.50 -13.32
CA GLN A 126 14.38 14.85 -12.13
C GLN A 126 13.90 16.17 -11.53
N LYS A 127 13.62 17.17 -12.38
CA LYS A 127 13.04 18.44 -11.93
C LYS A 127 11.62 18.28 -11.37
N PHE A 128 10.84 17.36 -11.91
CA PHE A 128 9.48 17.11 -11.43
C PHE A 128 9.46 16.44 -10.05
N TYR A 129 10.23 15.36 -9.85
CA TYR A 129 10.25 14.62 -8.57
C TYR A 129 11.17 15.23 -7.50
N ASN A 130 12.09 16.09 -7.89
CA ASN A 130 13.01 16.75 -6.98
C ASN A 130 13.18 18.23 -7.35
N PRO A 131 12.09 19.02 -7.27
CA PRO A 131 12.09 20.40 -7.75
C PRO A 131 13.08 21.29 -7.00
N GLU A 132 13.22 21.09 -5.70
CA GLU A 132 14.12 21.86 -4.82
C GLU A 132 15.51 21.24 -4.70
N GLY A 133 15.71 20.01 -5.17
CA GLY A 133 17.01 19.32 -5.10
C GLY A 133 17.38 18.84 -3.69
N THR A 134 16.41 18.76 -2.77
CA THR A 134 16.59 18.39 -1.36
C THR A 134 16.63 16.88 -1.15
N ALA A 135 15.87 16.11 -1.93
CA ALA A 135 15.96 14.65 -1.90
C ALA A 135 17.32 14.20 -2.46
N ILE A 136 18.18 13.62 -1.63
CA ILE A 136 19.56 13.27 -2.01
C ILE A 136 19.63 11.86 -2.62
N ALA A 137 20.69 11.59 -3.39
CA ALA A 137 20.83 10.33 -4.13
C ALA A 137 20.80 9.07 -3.23
N SER A 138 21.33 9.15 -2.00
CA SER A 138 21.28 8.02 -1.07
C SER A 138 19.86 7.70 -0.59
N GLN A 139 18.90 8.65 -0.68
CA GLN A 139 17.51 8.37 -0.36
C GLN A 139 16.79 7.55 -1.46
N LEU A 140 17.40 7.39 -2.64
CA LEU A 140 16.85 6.57 -3.71
C LEU A 140 17.24 5.08 -3.64
N ILE A 141 17.90 4.65 -2.56
CA ILE A 141 18.23 3.23 -2.34
C ILE A 141 16.95 2.49 -1.97
N ASP A 142 16.66 1.39 -2.66
CA ASP A 142 15.45 0.60 -2.41
C ASP A 142 15.50 -0.11 -1.06
N LEU A 143 14.35 -0.15 -0.36
CA LEU A 143 14.18 -0.88 0.90
C LEU A 143 14.52 -2.36 0.75
N ASN A 144 14.13 -2.95 -0.38
CA ASN A 144 14.20 -4.39 -0.62
C ASN A 144 15.63 -4.93 -0.61
N SER A 145 16.55 -4.23 -1.26
CA SER A 145 17.98 -4.58 -1.25
C SER A 145 18.73 -3.96 -0.07
N GLY A 146 18.41 -2.72 0.31
CA GLY A 146 19.22 -1.91 1.21
C GLY A 146 20.69 -1.74 0.81
N ASN A 147 21.06 -2.08 -0.44
CA ASN A 147 22.45 -2.27 -0.82
C ASN A 147 23.08 -0.96 -1.34
N LYS A 148 23.44 -0.09 -0.39
CA LYS A 148 24.10 1.19 -0.67
C LYS A 148 25.37 1.03 -1.49
N GLU A 149 26.15 -0.02 -1.24
CA GLU A 149 27.39 -0.26 -1.98
C GLU A 149 27.09 -0.53 -3.44
N ARG A 150 26.04 -1.29 -3.76
CA ARG A 150 25.63 -1.64 -5.12
C ARG A 150 25.08 -0.44 -5.89
N GLY A 151 24.36 0.47 -5.23
CA GLY A 151 23.90 1.75 -5.78
C GLY A 151 22.37 1.86 -5.80
N ILE A 152 21.84 2.70 -6.69
CA ILE A 152 20.39 2.87 -6.87
C ILE A 152 19.91 1.85 -7.90
N CYS A 153 19.02 0.95 -7.49
CA CYS A 153 18.35 0.04 -8.41
C CYS A 153 17.25 0.77 -9.18
N ALA A 154 17.24 0.64 -10.50
CA ALA A 154 16.26 1.25 -11.38
C ALA A 154 15.73 0.28 -12.42
N ILE A 155 14.44 0.38 -12.72
CA ILE A 155 13.75 -0.44 -13.70
C ILE A 155 13.62 0.34 -15.01
N PRO A 156 13.94 -0.25 -16.17
CA PRO A 156 13.74 0.40 -17.46
C PRO A 156 12.25 0.46 -17.82
N TYR A 157 11.74 1.66 -18.05
CA TYR A 157 10.40 1.92 -18.61
C TYR A 157 10.54 2.52 -20.01
N THR A 158 9.67 2.13 -20.93
CA THR A 158 9.62 2.70 -22.28
C THR A 158 8.66 3.89 -22.28
N ARG A 159 9.16 5.07 -22.66
CA ARG A 159 8.32 6.25 -22.89
C ARG A 159 7.56 6.11 -24.20
N LEU A 160 6.24 6.17 -24.13
CA LEU A 160 5.36 5.78 -25.23
C LEU A 160 5.47 6.69 -26.47
N ARG A 161 5.70 8.00 -26.30
CA ARG A 161 5.72 8.94 -27.43
C ARG A 161 6.91 8.78 -28.39
N ASP A 162 8.03 8.22 -27.93
CA ASP A 162 9.29 8.15 -28.69
C ASP A 162 10.11 6.88 -28.47
N ASP A 163 9.52 5.87 -27.82
CA ASP A 163 10.11 4.56 -27.51
C ASP A 163 11.45 4.61 -26.74
N LYS A 164 11.75 5.72 -26.07
CA LYS A 164 12.98 5.83 -25.28
C LYS A 164 12.85 5.13 -23.95
N THR A 165 13.86 4.33 -23.62
CA THR A 165 14.01 3.77 -22.28
C THR A 165 14.44 4.84 -21.28
N VAL A 166 13.76 4.87 -20.14
CA VAL A 166 14.04 5.75 -19.00
C VAL A 166 14.14 4.87 -17.75
N LEU A 167 15.16 5.10 -16.93
CA LEU A 167 15.40 4.32 -15.71
C LEU A 167 14.67 4.96 -14.53
N PHE A 168 13.66 4.27 -14.00
CA PHE A 168 12.93 4.71 -12.81
C PHE A 168 13.48 4.01 -11.56
N PRO A 169 13.96 4.75 -10.53
CA PRO A 169 14.42 4.16 -9.29
C PRO A 169 13.33 3.34 -8.59
N VAL A 170 13.66 2.14 -8.11
CA VAL A 170 12.70 1.28 -7.38
C VAL A 170 12.17 1.99 -6.13
N ASN A 171 13.03 2.73 -5.42
CA ASN A 171 12.62 3.53 -4.27
C ASN A 171 11.54 4.55 -4.63
N LEU A 172 11.76 5.35 -5.68
CA LEU A 172 10.78 6.34 -6.15
C LEU A 172 9.47 5.67 -6.53
N ILE A 173 9.56 4.55 -7.26
CA ILE A 173 8.41 3.75 -7.65
C ILE A 173 7.60 3.28 -6.43
N GLY A 174 8.29 2.81 -5.39
CA GLY A 174 7.68 2.27 -4.18
C GLY A 174 7.00 3.34 -3.33
N ASN A 175 7.64 4.50 -3.16
CA ASN A 175 7.09 5.58 -2.33
C ASN A 175 5.97 6.35 -3.06
N LEU A 176 6.09 6.67 -4.35
CA LEU A 176 5.14 7.59 -4.99
C LEU A 176 3.97 6.91 -5.70
N TYR A 177 4.18 5.75 -6.30
CA TYR A 177 3.18 5.13 -7.18
C TYR A 177 2.46 3.93 -6.57
N VAL A 178 3.08 3.26 -5.58
CA VAL A 178 2.54 2.07 -4.91
C VAL A 178 1.88 1.09 -5.91
N SER A 179 0.61 0.70 -5.76
CA SER A 179 -0.05 -0.22 -6.72
C SER A 179 -0.67 0.46 -7.93
N ASN A 180 -0.70 1.80 -8.00
CA ASN A 180 -1.41 2.51 -9.05
C ASN A 180 -0.78 2.27 -10.44
N GLY A 181 -1.64 2.11 -11.44
CA GLY A 181 -1.23 1.90 -12.83
C GLY A 181 -0.65 0.50 -13.10
N MET A 182 -0.86 -0.46 -12.21
CA MET A 182 -0.58 -1.87 -12.48
C MET A 182 -1.77 -2.54 -13.17
N SER A 183 -1.50 -3.51 -14.04
CA SER A 183 -2.57 -4.40 -14.52
C SER A 183 -2.03 -5.72 -15.06
N ALA A 184 -2.84 -6.77 -14.98
CA ALA A 184 -2.68 -8.00 -15.76
C ALA A 184 -3.96 -8.31 -16.55
N GLY A 185 -3.80 -9.01 -17.67
CA GLY A 185 -4.92 -9.30 -18.57
C GLY A 185 -4.65 -10.44 -19.53
N ASN A 186 -5.71 -10.86 -20.23
CA ASN A 186 -5.60 -11.91 -21.25
C ASN A 186 -4.73 -11.49 -22.44
N THR A 187 -4.69 -10.19 -22.74
CA THR A 187 -3.90 -9.57 -23.80
C THR A 187 -3.22 -8.30 -23.32
N MET A 188 -2.27 -7.79 -24.11
CA MET A 188 -1.61 -6.51 -23.87
C MET A 188 -2.59 -5.34 -23.84
N MET A 189 -3.53 -5.27 -24.79
CA MET A 189 -4.47 -4.15 -24.90
C MET A 189 -5.47 -4.15 -23.75
N GLU A 190 -5.95 -5.32 -23.33
CA GLU A 190 -6.84 -5.45 -22.16
C GLU A 190 -6.17 -4.91 -20.89
N ALA A 191 -4.95 -5.38 -20.60
CA ALA A 191 -4.22 -5.00 -19.39
C ALA A 191 -3.83 -3.51 -19.39
N ARG A 192 -3.25 -3.01 -20.50
CA ARG A 192 -2.86 -1.59 -20.57
C ARG A 192 -4.06 -0.65 -20.48
N THR A 193 -5.19 -1.00 -21.10
CA THR A 193 -6.43 -0.22 -20.95
C THR A 193 -6.85 -0.15 -19.49
N GLN A 194 -6.80 -1.28 -18.78
CA GLN A 194 -7.17 -1.34 -17.37
C GLN A 194 -6.22 -0.53 -16.48
N ALA A 195 -4.90 -0.59 -16.73
CA ALA A 195 -3.91 0.24 -16.02
C ALA A 195 -4.15 1.75 -16.24
N LEU A 196 -4.42 2.17 -17.49
CA LEU A 196 -4.71 3.57 -17.81
C LEU A 196 -6.05 4.04 -17.21
N ALA A 197 -7.06 3.18 -17.24
CA ALA A 197 -8.35 3.47 -16.62
C ALA A 197 -8.19 3.69 -15.11
N GLU A 198 -7.40 2.85 -14.44
CA GLU A 198 -7.06 3.03 -13.03
C GLU A 198 -6.36 4.37 -12.75
N ILE A 199 -5.42 4.80 -13.61
CA ILE A 199 -4.79 6.13 -13.48
C ILE A 199 -5.83 7.26 -13.57
N PHE A 200 -6.76 7.21 -14.54
CA PHE A 200 -7.87 8.17 -14.59
C PHE A 200 -8.74 8.12 -13.34
N GLU A 201 -9.04 6.92 -12.83
CA GLU A 201 -9.88 6.74 -11.65
C GLU A 201 -9.32 7.50 -10.45
N ARG A 202 -8.02 7.35 -10.17
CA ARG A 202 -7.35 7.95 -9.02
C ARG A 202 -7.11 9.45 -9.20
N ASP A 203 -6.61 9.88 -10.35
CA ASP A 203 -6.39 11.29 -10.67
C ASP A 203 -7.69 12.11 -10.51
N ILE A 204 -8.77 11.63 -11.13
CA ILE A 204 -10.06 12.32 -11.10
C ILE A 204 -10.75 12.19 -9.74
N LYS A 205 -10.60 11.06 -9.03
CA LYS A 205 -11.05 10.92 -7.63
C LYS A 205 -10.41 12.01 -6.77
N TYR A 206 -9.09 12.17 -6.82
CA TYR A 206 -8.39 13.17 -6.01
C TYR A 206 -8.76 14.59 -6.40
N LYS A 207 -8.89 14.87 -7.70
CA LYS A 207 -9.35 16.18 -8.16
C LYS A 207 -10.74 16.52 -7.61
N ILE A 208 -11.68 15.56 -7.65
CA ILE A 208 -13.05 15.74 -7.14
C ILE A 208 -13.06 16.01 -5.64
N ILE A 209 -12.28 15.25 -4.88
CA ILE A 209 -12.21 15.38 -3.41
C ILE A 209 -11.56 16.72 -3.03
N ARG A 210 -10.37 17.00 -3.58
CA ARG A 210 -9.57 18.20 -3.28
C ARG A 210 -10.30 19.49 -3.60
N GLU A 211 -11.03 19.53 -4.71
CA GLU A 211 -11.77 20.72 -5.15
C GLU A 211 -13.21 20.75 -4.60
N GLY A 212 -13.66 19.71 -3.89
CA GLY A 212 -15.01 19.60 -3.36
C GLY A 212 -16.10 19.62 -4.45
N ILE A 213 -15.82 19.01 -5.60
CA ILE A 213 -16.67 19.08 -6.80
C ILE A 213 -17.99 18.37 -6.56
N CYS A 214 -19.11 19.06 -6.82
CA CYS A 214 -20.43 18.45 -6.85
C CYS A 214 -20.71 17.83 -8.22
N LEU A 215 -20.83 16.50 -8.26
CA LEU A 215 -21.06 15.77 -9.50
C LEU A 215 -22.56 15.73 -9.89
N PRO A 216 -22.88 15.74 -11.20
CA PRO A 216 -24.25 15.56 -11.68
C PRO A 216 -24.76 14.13 -11.49
N ASP A 217 -26.06 14.00 -11.19
CA ASP A 217 -26.72 12.70 -11.11
C ASP A 217 -26.82 12.02 -12.48
N VAL A 218 -26.64 10.70 -12.50
CA VAL A 218 -26.97 9.88 -13.67
C VAL A 218 -28.49 9.69 -13.72
N PRO A 219 -29.18 10.07 -14.82
CA PRO A 219 -30.62 9.85 -14.92
C PRO A 219 -30.99 8.37 -14.80
N GLU A 220 -32.08 8.06 -14.10
CA GLU A 220 -32.57 6.69 -13.94
C GLU A 220 -32.81 5.99 -15.30
N SER A 221 -33.22 6.72 -16.34
CA SER A 221 -33.36 6.16 -17.70
C SER A 221 -32.03 5.65 -18.28
N VAL A 222 -30.91 6.25 -17.89
CA VAL A 222 -29.56 5.85 -18.30
C VAL A 222 -29.09 4.63 -17.50
N ILE A 223 -29.31 4.63 -16.17
CA ILE A 223 -29.01 3.48 -15.30
C ILE A 223 -29.77 2.24 -15.75
N ASN A 224 -31.06 2.39 -16.10
CA ASN A 224 -31.93 1.30 -16.54
C ASN A 224 -31.53 0.66 -17.89
N ARG A 225 -30.54 1.21 -18.62
CA ARG A 225 -29.91 0.54 -19.76
C ARG A 225 -29.10 -0.70 -19.34
N TYR A 226 -28.73 -0.78 -18.06
CA TYR A 226 -27.91 -1.85 -17.49
C TYR A 226 -28.66 -2.56 -16.35
N PRO A 227 -29.61 -3.46 -16.65
CA PRO A 227 -30.55 -3.99 -15.66
C PRO A 227 -29.90 -4.66 -14.44
N ARG A 228 -28.74 -5.31 -14.62
CA ARG A 228 -28.01 -5.95 -13.51
C ARG A 228 -27.45 -4.91 -12.54
N ILE A 229 -26.83 -3.85 -13.06
CA ILE A 229 -26.31 -2.74 -12.25
C ILE A 229 -27.47 -2.03 -11.54
N ALA A 230 -28.57 -1.77 -12.27
CA ALA A 230 -29.78 -1.18 -11.71
C ALA A 230 -30.35 -2.01 -10.55
N ALA A 231 -30.35 -3.35 -10.67
CA ALA A 231 -30.76 -4.24 -9.60
C ALA A 231 -29.85 -4.15 -8.37
N GLY A 232 -28.53 -4.07 -8.55
CA GLY A 232 -27.58 -3.88 -7.45
C GLY A 232 -27.79 -2.55 -6.69
N ILE A 233 -27.94 -1.45 -7.43
CA ILE A 233 -28.26 -0.12 -6.85
C ILE A 233 -29.59 -0.18 -6.09
N LYS A 234 -30.61 -0.81 -6.68
CA LYS A 234 -31.90 -0.98 -6.02
C LYS A 234 -31.77 -1.80 -4.74
N GLY A 235 -31.02 -2.90 -4.75
CA GLY A 235 -30.80 -3.75 -3.58
C GLY A 235 -30.18 -2.99 -2.41
N LEU A 236 -29.19 -2.13 -2.69
CA LEU A 236 -28.59 -1.26 -1.66
C LEU A 236 -29.58 -0.22 -1.12
N ARG A 237 -30.40 0.37 -1.99
CA ARG A 237 -31.47 1.31 -1.57
C ARG A 237 -32.55 0.61 -0.74
N ASP A 238 -32.96 -0.60 -1.14
CA ASP A 238 -33.93 -1.42 -0.40
C ASP A 238 -33.39 -1.87 0.96
N ALA A 239 -32.06 -2.03 1.08
CA ALA A 239 -31.39 -2.30 2.35
C ALA A 239 -31.32 -1.08 3.28
N GLY A 240 -31.78 0.10 2.84
CA GLY A 240 -31.89 1.31 3.64
C GLY A 240 -30.77 2.32 3.43
N TYR A 241 -29.79 2.04 2.58
CA TYR A 241 -28.69 2.97 2.31
C TYR A 241 -29.09 4.06 1.31
N GLY A 242 -28.63 5.29 1.54
CA GLY A 242 -28.69 6.33 0.52
C GLY A 242 -27.65 6.07 -0.56
N ILE A 243 -28.07 5.82 -1.80
CA ILE A 243 -27.14 5.54 -2.92
C ILE A 243 -27.26 6.63 -3.99
N LEU A 244 -26.16 7.37 -4.16
CA LEU A 244 -25.97 8.36 -5.21
C LEU A 244 -25.17 7.73 -6.36
N VAL A 245 -25.64 7.92 -7.59
CA VAL A 245 -24.95 7.48 -8.80
C VAL A 245 -24.64 8.71 -9.63
N LYS A 246 -23.36 9.02 -9.78
CA LYS A 246 -22.87 10.30 -10.27
C LYS A 246 -21.95 10.12 -11.48
N ASP A 247 -22.09 11.00 -12.46
CA ASP A 247 -21.16 11.11 -13.59
C ASP A 247 -19.92 11.90 -13.15
N ALA A 248 -18.77 11.23 -13.10
CA ALA A 248 -17.49 11.80 -12.67
C ALA A 248 -16.60 12.19 -13.87
N SER A 249 -17.15 12.27 -15.08
CA SER A 249 -16.39 12.59 -16.30
C SER A 249 -15.91 14.03 -16.40
N LEU A 250 -16.35 14.91 -15.50
CA LEU A 250 -16.07 16.35 -15.49
C LEU A 250 -16.43 17.01 -16.84
N GLY A 251 -17.69 16.82 -17.25
CA GLY A 251 -18.22 17.34 -18.50
C GLY A 251 -17.85 16.49 -19.72
N GLY A 252 -17.78 15.17 -19.58
CA GLY A 252 -17.51 14.23 -20.67
C GLY A 252 -16.05 14.17 -21.10
N LYS A 253 -15.11 14.55 -20.23
CA LYS A 253 -13.66 14.55 -20.54
C LYS A 253 -12.96 13.26 -20.13
N TYR A 254 -13.39 12.66 -19.02
CA TYR A 254 -12.71 11.51 -18.41
C TYR A 254 -13.65 10.32 -18.25
N PRO A 255 -13.14 9.08 -18.24
CA PRO A 255 -13.95 7.88 -18.32
C PRO A 255 -14.35 7.35 -16.92
N VAL A 256 -14.81 8.25 -16.04
CA VAL A 256 -14.94 7.97 -14.59
C VAL A 256 -16.39 8.07 -14.13
N MET A 257 -16.80 7.11 -13.29
CA MET A 257 -18.08 7.06 -12.60
C MET A 257 -17.86 7.10 -11.09
N ASN A 258 -18.85 7.64 -10.37
CA ASN A 258 -18.89 7.60 -8.91
C ASN A 258 -20.20 6.96 -8.42
N VAL A 259 -20.07 6.09 -7.41
CA VAL A 259 -21.20 5.58 -6.62
C VAL A 259 -20.90 5.88 -5.15
N THR A 260 -21.76 6.67 -4.52
CA THR A 260 -21.59 7.08 -3.12
C THR A 260 -22.67 6.48 -2.23
N LEU A 261 -22.25 5.88 -1.13
CA LEU A 261 -23.11 5.41 -0.05
C LEU A 261 -23.19 6.45 1.06
N LEU A 262 -24.41 6.80 1.44
CA LEU A 262 -24.75 7.62 2.61
C LEU A 262 -25.43 6.72 3.64
N HIS A 263 -24.82 6.61 4.81
CA HIS A 263 -25.32 5.73 5.84
C HIS A 263 -26.27 6.49 6.80
N PRO A 264 -27.57 6.13 6.85
CA PRO A 264 -28.55 6.91 7.59
C PRO A 264 -28.39 6.85 9.11
N GLU A 265 -27.78 5.80 9.68
CA GLU A 265 -27.69 5.63 11.14
C GLU A 265 -26.48 6.32 11.77
N ASP A 266 -25.29 6.22 11.18
CA ASP A 266 -24.02 6.78 11.67
C ASP A 266 -23.52 7.99 10.87
N GLN A 267 -24.23 8.38 9.81
CA GLN A 267 -23.93 9.51 8.93
C GLN A 267 -22.62 9.37 8.14
N GLY A 268 -22.05 8.16 8.07
CA GLY A 268 -20.88 7.88 7.27
C GLY A 268 -21.12 8.09 5.77
N CYS A 269 -20.10 8.59 5.07
CA CYS A 269 -20.13 8.80 3.63
C CYS A 269 -18.98 8.04 2.96
N PHE A 270 -19.30 7.11 2.07
CA PHE A 270 -18.32 6.31 1.34
C PHE A 270 -18.47 6.53 -0.16
N ALA A 271 -17.53 7.26 -0.75
CA ALA A 271 -17.50 7.57 -2.18
C ALA A 271 -16.60 6.60 -2.93
N SER A 272 -17.20 5.71 -3.72
CA SER A 272 -16.48 4.78 -4.58
C SER A 272 -16.39 5.28 -6.01
N PHE A 273 -15.25 5.04 -6.66
CA PHE A 273 -14.97 5.49 -8.02
C PHE A 273 -14.61 4.29 -8.90
N GLY A 274 -14.95 4.38 -10.17
CA GLY A 274 -14.65 3.35 -11.15
C GLY A 274 -14.42 3.97 -12.50
N ALA A 275 -13.37 3.56 -13.19
CA ALA A 275 -13.07 4.06 -14.53
C ALA A 275 -12.96 2.95 -15.57
N HIS A 276 -13.39 3.26 -16.78
CA HIS A 276 -13.18 2.51 -18.01
C HIS A 276 -13.70 3.34 -19.19
N PRO A 277 -13.10 3.30 -20.39
CA PRO A 277 -13.64 3.99 -21.59
C PRO A 277 -15.10 3.66 -21.93
N ARG A 278 -15.65 2.59 -21.36
CA ARG A 278 -17.03 2.15 -21.54
C ARG A 278 -17.84 2.47 -20.31
N PHE A 279 -18.92 3.22 -20.49
CA PHE A 279 -19.80 3.67 -19.42
C PHE A 279 -20.28 2.54 -18.50
N GLU A 280 -20.79 1.45 -19.09
CA GLU A 280 -21.29 0.28 -18.34
C GLU A 280 -20.22 -0.30 -17.43
N VAL A 281 -18.99 -0.45 -17.94
CA VAL A 281 -17.88 -1.05 -17.22
C VAL A 281 -17.41 -0.14 -16.09
N ALA A 282 -17.30 1.17 -16.35
CA ALA A 282 -16.93 2.15 -15.32
C ALA A 282 -17.96 2.17 -14.18
N LEU A 283 -19.26 2.14 -14.51
CA LEU A 283 -20.34 2.12 -13.52
C LEU A 283 -20.37 0.81 -12.72
N GLU A 284 -20.19 -0.34 -13.36
CA GLU A 284 -20.11 -1.63 -12.68
C GLU A 284 -18.91 -1.67 -11.72
N ARG A 285 -17.76 -1.13 -12.14
CA ARG A 285 -16.55 -1.06 -11.31
C ARG A 285 -16.73 -0.17 -10.08
N ALA A 286 -17.34 1.00 -10.23
CA ALA A 286 -17.65 1.89 -9.11
C ALA A 286 -18.62 1.22 -8.11
N LEU A 287 -19.62 0.50 -8.62
CA LEU A 287 -20.59 -0.21 -7.77
C LEU A 287 -19.97 -1.42 -7.04
N THR A 288 -19.16 -2.22 -7.73
CA THR A 288 -18.58 -3.45 -7.17
C THR A 288 -17.43 -3.17 -6.20
N GLU A 289 -16.69 -2.07 -6.38
CA GLU A 289 -15.68 -1.59 -5.44
C GLU A 289 -16.31 -1.22 -4.08
N LEU A 290 -17.48 -0.58 -4.08
CA LEU A 290 -18.21 -0.20 -2.87
C LEU A 290 -18.47 -1.37 -1.89
N LEU A 291 -18.59 -2.61 -2.39
CA LEU A 291 -18.84 -3.81 -1.57
C LEU A 291 -17.67 -4.79 -1.52
N GLN A 292 -16.52 -4.46 -2.10
CA GLN A 292 -15.41 -5.40 -2.16
C GLN A 292 -14.92 -5.76 -0.74
N GLY A 293 -15.03 -7.04 -0.38
CA GLY A 293 -14.61 -7.53 0.93
C GLY A 293 -15.48 -7.06 2.11
N ARG A 294 -16.60 -6.37 1.85
CA ARG A 294 -17.51 -5.83 2.86
C ARG A 294 -18.86 -6.52 2.80
N ALA A 295 -19.24 -7.19 3.88
CA ALA A 295 -20.61 -7.66 4.07
C ALA A 295 -21.55 -6.44 4.21
N LEU A 296 -22.82 -6.58 3.86
CA LEU A 296 -23.79 -5.49 3.91
C LEU A 296 -23.91 -4.90 5.31
N GLY A 297 -23.86 -5.74 6.36
CA GLY A 297 -23.89 -5.31 7.77
C GLY A 297 -22.59 -4.69 8.30
N SER A 298 -21.53 -4.67 7.48
CA SER A 298 -20.24 -4.05 7.79
C SER A 298 -20.01 -2.70 7.09
N LEU A 299 -20.99 -2.21 6.33
CA LEU A 299 -20.93 -0.90 5.67
C LEU A 299 -21.18 0.26 6.64
N LYS A 300 -20.46 0.30 7.76
CA LYS A 300 -20.62 1.29 8.84
C LYS A 300 -19.27 1.77 9.35
N GLY A 301 -19.27 2.88 10.09
CA GLY A 301 -18.06 3.45 10.67
C GLY A 301 -17.21 4.24 9.69
N PHE A 302 -17.76 4.62 8.53
CA PHE A 302 -17.14 5.61 7.64
C PHE A 302 -17.26 7.01 8.26
N VAL A 303 -16.31 7.89 7.93
CA VAL A 303 -16.32 9.25 8.45
C VAL A 303 -17.48 10.05 7.85
N ALA A 304 -18.10 10.90 8.67
CA ALA A 304 -19.14 11.80 8.20
C ALA A 304 -18.55 12.90 7.28
N PRO A 305 -19.33 13.46 6.34
CA PRO A 305 -18.82 14.54 5.50
C PRO A 305 -18.39 15.77 6.32
N GLY A 306 -17.28 16.37 5.91
CA GLY A 306 -16.63 17.51 6.58
C GLY A 306 -16.88 18.85 5.89
N PHE A 307 -16.43 19.92 6.54
CA PHE A 307 -16.52 21.31 6.03
C PHE A 307 -15.15 21.95 5.78
N ASP A 308 -14.09 21.43 6.41
CA ASP A 308 -12.75 21.98 6.28
C ASP A 308 -12.09 21.49 4.98
N MET A 309 -12.05 22.38 3.97
CA MET A 309 -11.46 22.05 2.69
C MET A 309 -9.94 21.92 2.74
N GLU A 310 -9.26 22.49 3.74
CA GLU A 310 -7.81 22.33 3.90
C GLU A 310 -7.49 20.90 4.30
N GLU A 311 -8.15 20.38 5.33
CA GLU A 311 -8.05 18.98 5.77
C GLU A 311 -8.48 18.00 4.67
N ILE A 312 -9.57 18.29 3.96
CA ILE A 312 -10.10 17.40 2.91
C ILE A 312 -9.17 17.36 1.69
N ALA A 313 -8.51 18.47 1.36
CA ALA A 313 -7.59 18.59 0.24
C ALA A 313 -6.18 18.05 0.54
N ASP A 314 -5.85 17.87 1.82
CA ASP A 314 -4.55 17.43 2.30
C ASP A 314 -4.17 16.05 1.77
N SER A 315 -2.86 15.83 1.53
CA SER A 315 -2.34 14.57 1.01
C SER A 315 -2.64 13.40 1.93
N GLN A 316 -2.63 13.59 3.25
CA GLN A 316 -2.94 12.52 4.21
C GLN A 316 -4.39 12.03 4.04
N ASN A 317 -5.34 12.94 3.82
CA ASN A 317 -6.73 12.54 3.56
C ASN A 317 -6.85 11.79 2.22
N LEU A 318 -6.15 12.23 1.18
CA LEU A 318 -6.13 11.57 -0.13
C LEU A 318 -5.47 10.18 -0.08
N GLU A 319 -4.44 10.02 0.76
CA GLU A 319 -3.84 8.73 1.07
C GLU A 319 -4.85 7.81 1.77
N ILE A 320 -5.56 8.27 2.81
CA ILE A 320 -6.59 7.45 3.46
C ILE A 320 -7.65 7.02 2.42
N HIS A 321 -8.01 7.93 1.50
CA HIS A 321 -8.87 7.60 0.37
C HIS A 321 -8.30 6.54 -0.57
N PHE A 322 -6.97 6.47 -0.74
CA PHE A 322 -6.30 5.42 -1.51
C PHE A 322 -6.33 4.07 -0.77
N VAL A 323 -5.98 4.08 0.52
CA VAL A 323 -5.74 2.88 1.32
C VAL A 323 -7.02 2.09 1.55
N ASP A 324 -8.09 2.75 1.98
CA ASP A 324 -9.34 2.05 2.32
C ASP A 324 -10.63 2.85 2.04
N SER A 325 -10.50 4.05 1.47
CA SER A 325 -11.61 4.96 1.16
C SER A 325 -12.40 5.45 2.37
N SER A 326 -11.79 5.48 3.56
CA SER A 326 -12.39 6.02 4.79
C SER A 326 -12.14 7.51 5.03
N GLY A 327 -11.45 8.20 4.11
CA GLY A 327 -11.14 9.61 4.23
C GLY A 327 -12.39 10.50 4.21
N VAL A 328 -12.22 11.75 4.63
CA VAL A 328 -13.29 12.74 4.70
C VAL A 328 -13.67 13.21 3.29
N ILE A 329 -14.98 13.35 3.05
CA ILE A 329 -15.56 13.96 1.85
C ILE A 329 -16.23 15.28 2.23
N SER A 330 -16.16 16.29 1.37
CA SER A 330 -16.79 17.59 1.63
C SER A 330 -18.31 17.55 1.53
N TRP A 331 -19.01 18.35 2.35
CA TRP A 331 -20.42 18.67 2.11
C TRP A 331 -20.67 19.36 0.76
N ASN A 332 -19.67 20.02 0.16
CA ASN A 332 -19.80 20.60 -1.18
C ASN A 332 -20.06 19.54 -2.26
N PHE A 333 -19.50 18.33 -2.10
CA PHE A 333 -19.71 17.18 -2.98
C PHE A 333 -21.18 16.72 -2.99
N LEU A 334 -21.93 16.98 -1.91
CA LEU A 334 -23.31 16.53 -1.69
C LEU A 334 -24.37 17.59 -2.02
N ARG A 335 -24.01 18.67 -2.72
CA ARG A 335 -24.98 19.71 -3.14
C ARG A 335 -26.00 19.15 -4.15
N SER A 336 -27.13 19.83 -4.27
CA SER A 336 -28.15 19.52 -5.28
C SER A 336 -27.85 20.10 -6.67
N THR A 337 -26.99 21.12 -6.73
CA THR A 337 -26.60 21.79 -7.99
C THR A 337 -25.20 21.35 -8.35
N PRO A 338 -25.01 20.58 -9.44
CA PRO A 338 -23.70 20.12 -9.83
C PRO A 338 -22.87 21.22 -10.49
N ASP A 339 -21.54 21.09 -10.40
CA ASP A 339 -20.59 22.02 -11.05
C ASP A 339 -20.41 21.71 -12.55
N TYR A 340 -20.88 20.54 -12.99
CA TYR A 340 -20.89 20.09 -14.38
C TYR A 340 -22.27 19.57 -14.78
N GLU A 341 -22.61 19.68 -16.05
CA GLU A 341 -23.78 19.00 -16.63
C GLU A 341 -23.48 17.51 -16.83
N PHE A 342 -24.50 16.67 -16.65
CA PHE A 342 -24.40 15.24 -16.97
C PHE A 342 -24.09 15.03 -18.45
N VAL A 343 -23.15 14.14 -18.75
CA VAL A 343 -22.86 13.68 -20.12
C VAL A 343 -23.10 12.18 -20.22
N ASP A 344 -23.94 11.75 -21.17
CA ASP A 344 -24.12 10.33 -21.51
C ASP A 344 -22.96 9.85 -22.40
N TRP A 345 -21.75 9.84 -21.83
CA TRP A 345 -20.52 9.52 -22.54
C TRP A 345 -20.38 8.01 -22.80
N ASN A 346 -19.68 7.66 -23.87
CA ASN A 346 -19.17 6.31 -24.10
C ASN A 346 -18.02 6.42 -25.10
N PHE A 347 -16.80 6.16 -24.64
CA PHE A 347 -15.59 6.33 -25.43
C PHE A 347 -15.13 5.04 -26.12
N GLY A 348 -15.59 3.90 -25.62
CA GLY A 348 -15.30 2.61 -26.21
C GLY A 348 -16.11 2.30 -27.47
N GLY A 349 -15.59 1.39 -28.30
CA GLY A 349 -16.24 0.95 -29.52
C GLY A 349 -17.65 0.38 -29.30
N SER A 350 -18.59 0.68 -30.21
CA SER A 350 -20.01 0.28 -30.11
C SER A 350 -20.28 -1.21 -30.33
N THR A 351 -19.26 -2.02 -30.65
CA THR A 351 -19.39 -3.46 -30.92
C THR A 351 -18.33 -4.28 -30.17
N LEU A 352 -18.75 -5.37 -29.52
CA LEU A 352 -17.86 -6.37 -28.93
C LEU A 352 -17.15 -7.18 -30.03
N THR A 353 -16.11 -6.61 -30.62
CA THR A 353 -15.19 -7.26 -31.55
C THR A 353 -13.80 -7.37 -30.89
N LYS A 354 -12.93 -8.26 -31.40
CA LYS A 354 -11.51 -8.32 -31.00
C LYS A 354 -10.75 -7.00 -31.16
N SER A 355 -11.28 -6.04 -31.92
CA SER A 355 -10.73 -4.68 -32.07
C SER A 355 -11.12 -3.72 -30.94
N SER A 356 -11.97 -4.13 -30.00
CA SER A 356 -12.62 -3.19 -29.09
C SER A 356 -11.78 -2.79 -27.87
N THR A 357 -10.86 -3.63 -27.39
CA THR A 357 -9.89 -3.27 -26.33
C THR A 357 -8.73 -2.43 -26.86
N GLU A 358 -8.37 -2.59 -28.13
CA GLU A 358 -7.37 -1.74 -28.80
C GLU A 358 -7.90 -0.31 -29.00
N GLU A 359 -9.16 -0.14 -29.38
CA GLU A 359 -9.85 1.16 -29.44
C GLU A 359 -9.90 1.83 -28.05
N ASP A 360 -10.27 1.07 -27.01
CA ASP A 360 -10.30 1.54 -25.62
C ASP A 360 -8.89 2.03 -25.19
N TYR A 361 -7.84 1.26 -25.48
CA TYR A 361 -6.44 1.62 -25.20
C TYR A 361 -6.03 2.92 -25.90
N HIS A 362 -6.27 3.02 -27.22
CA HIS A 362 -5.90 4.19 -28.00
C HIS A 362 -6.62 5.44 -27.53
N TRP A 363 -7.89 5.33 -27.14
CA TRP A 363 -8.61 6.46 -26.55
C TRP A 363 -7.94 6.96 -25.27
N CYS A 364 -7.58 6.04 -24.35
CA CYS A 364 -6.88 6.41 -23.11
C CYS A 364 -5.55 7.11 -23.41
N VAL A 365 -4.72 6.51 -24.28
CA VAL A 365 -3.42 7.06 -24.68
C VAL A 365 -3.55 8.45 -25.28
N ASN A 366 -4.46 8.63 -26.24
CA ASN A 366 -4.66 9.91 -26.90
C ASN A 366 -5.14 10.97 -25.91
N THR A 367 -6.09 10.63 -25.03
CA THR A 367 -6.61 11.55 -24.01
C THR A 367 -5.51 12.03 -23.05
N ILE A 368 -4.62 11.14 -22.62
CA ILE A 368 -3.50 11.51 -21.74
C ILE A 368 -2.47 12.37 -22.49
N HIS A 369 -2.10 12.00 -23.72
CA HIS A 369 -1.19 12.83 -24.52
C HIS A 369 -1.78 14.22 -24.82
N ASP A 370 -3.07 14.31 -25.15
CA ASP A 370 -3.77 15.57 -25.42
C ASP A 370 -3.86 16.45 -24.17
N SER A 371 -3.80 15.86 -22.97
CA SER A 371 -3.66 16.58 -21.70
C SER A 371 -2.23 17.03 -21.38
N GLY A 372 -1.25 16.69 -22.24
CA GLY A 372 0.13 17.15 -22.13
C GLY A 372 1.06 16.26 -21.31
N HIS A 373 0.63 15.05 -20.95
CA HIS A 373 1.41 14.13 -20.13
C HIS A 373 2.10 13.04 -20.97
N ASP A 374 3.30 12.63 -20.55
CA ASP A 374 3.98 11.46 -21.10
C ASP A 374 3.58 10.19 -20.34
N MET A 375 3.55 9.06 -21.05
CA MET A 375 3.38 7.73 -20.45
C MET A 375 4.68 6.94 -20.50
N TYR A 376 4.95 6.22 -19.41
CA TYR A 376 6.09 5.33 -19.25
C TYR A 376 5.59 3.93 -18.89
N ILE A 377 5.94 2.91 -19.68
CA ILE A 377 5.38 1.57 -19.54
C ILE A 377 6.51 0.55 -19.34
N ALA A 378 6.36 -0.31 -18.35
CA ALA A 378 7.10 -1.56 -18.22
C ALA A 378 6.16 -2.74 -18.47
N ASP A 379 6.56 -3.64 -19.37
CA ASP A 379 5.83 -4.87 -19.71
C ASP A 379 6.45 -6.08 -19.00
N PHE A 380 5.61 -6.90 -18.40
CA PHE A 380 6.01 -8.12 -17.70
C PHE A 380 5.30 -9.33 -18.30
N THR A 381 6.08 -10.25 -18.89
CA THR A 381 5.55 -11.48 -19.51
C THR A 381 6.18 -12.76 -18.97
N HIS A 382 7.11 -12.64 -18.02
CA HIS A 382 7.97 -13.73 -17.52
C HIS A 382 7.19 -14.82 -16.78
N LEU A 383 6.01 -14.51 -16.23
CA LEU A 383 5.10 -15.47 -15.58
C LEU A 383 4.10 -16.11 -16.56
N GLY A 384 4.20 -15.80 -17.85
CA GLY A 384 3.34 -16.33 -18.90
C GLY A 384 1.93 -15.73 -18.92
N VAL A 385 1.66 -14.70 -18.12
CA VAL A 385 0.50 -13.81 -18.23
C VAL A 385 1.04 -12.44 -18.56
N TYR A 386 0.37 -11.70 -19.44
CA TYR A 386 0.77 -10.32 -19.68
C TYR A 386 0.36 -9.46 -18.48
N ALA A 387 1.33 -8.76 -17.92
CA ALA A 387 1.12 -7.69 -16.96
C ALA A 387 1.91 -6.44 -17.39
N CYS A 388 1.52 -5.30 -16.88
CA CYS A 388 2.19 -4.03 -17.12
C CYS A 388 2.13 -3.15 -15.87
N ARG A 389 3.02 -2.17 -15.85
CA ARG A 389 2.93 -1.03 -14.94
C ARG A 389 3.16 0.24 -15.74
N ILE A 390 2.30 1.24 -15.53
CA ILE A 390 2.29 2.49 -16.28
C ILE A 390 2.42 3.66 -15.32
N PHE A 391 3.31 4.59 -15.65
CA PHE A 391 3.41 5.88 -14.97
C PHE A 391 3.02 7.00 -15.93
N VAL A 392 2.26 7.96 -15.41
CA VAL A 392 1.87 9.21 -16.06
C VAL A 392 2.22 10.33 -15.09
N PRO A 393 3.45 10.87 -15.16
CA PRO A 393 3.91 11.83 -14.18
C PRO A 393 3.03 13.09 -14.15
N GLY A 394 2.58 13.45 -12.94
CA GLY A 394 1.59 14.49 -12.70
C GLY A 394 0.13 14.03 -12.73
N MET A 395 -0.13 12.73 -12.87
CA MET A 395 -1.47 12.12 -12.81
C MET A 395 -1.50 10.83 -12.00
N SER A 396 -0.45 9.99 -12.06
CA SER A 396 -0.47 8.65 -11.47
C SER A 396 0.18 8.56 -10.09
N GLU A 397 0.83 9.60 -9.60
CA GLU A 397 1.34 9.68 -8.23
C GLU A 397 0.19 9.54 -7.24
N ILE A 398 0.35 8.67 -6.25
CA ILE A 398 -0.54 8.57 -5.10
C ILE A 398 -0.07 9.52 -3.99
N TYR A 399 1.24 9.58 -3.82
CA TYR A 399 1.88 10.36 -2.78
C TYR A 399 2.59 11.60 -3.35
N PRO A 400 2.61 12.72 -2.62
CA PRO A 400 3.38 13.91 -2.99
C PRO A 400 4.87 13.62 -3.16
N VAL A 401 5.53 14.36 -4.07
CA VAL A 401 6.95 14.13 -4.40
C VAL A 401 7.88 14.44 -3.24
N GLU A 402 7.44 15.31 -2.33
CA GLU A 402 8.11 15.72 -1.10
C GLU A 402 8.34 14.54 -0.15
N GLU A 403 7.53 13.47 -0.22
CA GLU A 403 7.74 12.28 0.60
C GLU A 403 9.04 11.53 0.29
N LEU A 404 9.64 11.75 -0.90
CA LEU A 404 10.99 11.24 -1.16
C LEU A 404 12.04 11.82 -0.19
N GLU A 405 11.77 12.99 0.38
CA GLU A 405 12.58 13.62 1.43
C GLU A 405 12.09 13.24 2.83
N TRP A 406 10.78 13.36 3.09
CA TRP A 406 10.23 13.34 4.45
C TRP A 406 9.70 11.98 4.91
N GLU A 407 9.09 11.19 4.03
CA GLU A 407 8.46 9.90 4.38
C GLU A 407 9.04 8.72 3.59
N ASN A 408 10.35 8.77 3.32
CA ASN A 408 10.99 7.80 2.46
C ASN A 408 11.31 6.48 3.18
N ASN A 409 10.77 5.37 2.69
CA ASN A 409 11.02 4.03 3.27
C ASN A 409 12.50 3.60 3.31
N THR A 410 13.40 4.29 2.62
CA THR A 410 14.84 4.02 2.66
C THR A 410 15.46 4.22 4.05
N VAL A 411 14.85 5.02 4.92
CA VAL A 411 15.34 5.25 6.30
C VAL A 411 15.47 3.95 7.10
N GLY A 412 14.64 2.95 6.77
CA GLY A 412 14.76 1.60 7.28
C GLY A 412 16.13 0.96 7.07
N ASN A 413 16.85 1.32 6.02
CA ASN A 413 18.19 0.82 5.71
C ASN A 413 19.25 1.30 6.71
N LEU A 414 19.01 2.38 7.45
CA LEU A 414 19.90 2.91 8.48
C LEU A 414 19.74 2.15 9.81
N VAL A 415 18.51 1.74 10.11
CA VAL A 415 18.16 1.03 11.36
C VAL A 415 18.38 -0.48 11.24
N ARG A 416 18.13 -1.06 10.07
CA ARG A 416 18.15 -2.51 9.84
C ARG A 416 19.47 -3.18 10.26
N PRO A 417 20.68 -2.66 9.96
CA PRO A 417 21.94 -3.31 10.35
C PRO A 417 22.07 -3.60 11.85
N PHE A 418 21.46 -2.76 12.70
CA PHE A 418 21.36 -2.98 14.15
C PHE A 418 20.23 -3.96 14.48
N ALA A 419 19.04 -3.72 13.92
CA ALA A 419 17.84 -4.52 14.20
C ALA A 419 18.01 -6.02 13.89
N LEU A 420 18.87 -6.38 12.92
CA LEU A 420 19.14 -7.78 12.58
C LEU A 420 19.91 -8.55 13.68
N ARG A 421 20.57 -7.84 14.59
CA ARG A 421 21.50 -8.41 15.59
C ARG A 421 21.44 -7.71 16.96
N LEU A 422 20.26 -7.25 17.37
CA LEU A 422 20.07 -6.47 18.61
C LEU A 422 20.75 -7.08 19.85
N GLN A 423 20.67 -8.39 20.04
CA GLN A 423 21.27 -9.09 21.18
C GLN A 423 22.81 -9.10 21.15
N ASP A 424 23.42 -8.84 19.99
CA ASP A 424 24.87 -8.84 19.79
C ASP A 424 25.45 -7.41 19.82
N LEU A 425 24.61 -6.38 19.94
CA LEU A 425 25.08 -5.01 20.01
C LEU A 425 25.85 -4.81 21.31
N ASN A 426 26.96 -4.08 21.21
CA ASN A 426 27.62 -3.53 22.38
C ASN A 426 26.99 -2.18 22.78
N GLU A 427 27.50 -1.59 23.87
CA GLU A 427 27.02 -0.32 24.41
C GLU A 427 27.14 0.84 23.41
N GLU A 428 28.28 0.95 22.69
CA GLU A 428 28.53 1.99 21.68
C GLU A 428 27.60 1.84 20.47
N GLU A 429 27.41 0.61 20.00
CA GLU A 429 26.50 0.32 18.87
C GLU A 429 25.02 0.56 19.25
N SER A 430 24.65 0.32 20.51
CA SER A 430 23.32 0.64 21.02
C SER A 430 23.10 2.15 21.14
N ALA A 431 24.14 2.90 21.51
CA ALA A 431 24.10 4.36 21.49
C ALA A 431 23.96 4.89 20.05
N GLU A 432 24.68 4.32 19.08
CA GLU A 432 24.56 4.69 17.66
C GLU A 432 23.15 4.39 17.11
N LEU A 433 22.54 3.26 17.49
CA LEU A 433 21.16 2.94 17.15
C LEU A 433 20.19 3.98 17.75
N LEU A 434 20.36 4.33 19.03
CA LEU A 434 19.51 5.33 19.69
C LEU A 434 19.62 6.69 18.99
N GLU A 435 20.85 7.18 18.76
CA GLU A 435 21.11 8.44 18.04
C GLU A 435 20.47 8.42 16.66
N THR A 436 20.65 7.34 15.89
CA THR A 436 20.02 7.17 14.57
C THR A 436 18.49 7.27 14.65
N LEU A 437 17.85 6.63 15.64
CA LEU A 437 16.40 6.66 15.78
C LEU A 437 15.86 8.04 16.21
N LEU A 438 16.64 8.80 16.98
CA LEU A 438 16.31 10.16 17.38
C LEU A 438 16.48 11.15 16.21
N ASP A 439 17.55 11.02 15.43
CA ASP A 439 17.86 11.88 14.28
C ASP A 439 16.87 11.71 13.12
N LEU A 440 16.30 10.52 12.96
CA LEU A 440 15.33 10.24 11.89
C LEU A 440 13.94 10.87 12.13
N ASP A 441 13.68 11.42 13.32
CA ASP A 441 12.41 12.07 13.70
C ASP A 441 11.15 11.25 13.33
N LEU A 442 11.26 9.93 13.47
CA LEU A 442 10.16 8.99 13.17
C LEU A 442 9.09 9.08 14.25
N ALA A 443 7.82 8.99 13.83
CA ALA A 443 6.70 8.79 14.75
C ALA A 443 6.94 7.57 15.64
N ASP A 444 6.79 7.74 16.95
CA ASP A 444 7.09 6.69 17.91
C ASP A 444 6.14 5.48 17.78
N GLU A 445 4.92 5.71 17.28
CA GLU A 445 3.89 4.69 16.99
C GLU A 445 4.20 3.87 15.72
N LEU A 446 5.20 4.23 14.92
CA LEU A 446 5.57 3.50 13.72
C LEU A 446 5.96 2.06 14.08
N PRO A 447 5.33 1.02 13.48
CA PRO A 447 5.77 -0.35 13.68
C PRO A 447 7.20 -0.57 13.19
N VAL A 448 8.05 -1.15 14.04
CA VAL A 448 9.45 -1.46 13.68
C VAL A 448 9.49 -2.43 12.49
N THR A 449 8.51 -3.33 12.38
CA THR A 449 8.35 -4.24 11.25
C THR A 449 8.20 -3.52 9.92
N THR A 450 7.42 -2.42 9.88
CA THR A 450 7.29 -1.56 8.70
C THR A 450 8.62 -0.87 8.40
N LEU A 451 9.24 -0.27 9.42
CA LEU A 451 10.51 0.46 9.28
C LEU A 451 11.62 -0.42 8.68
N ILE A 452 11.85 -1.62 9.22
CA ILE A 452 12.97 -2.46 8.78
C ILE A 452 12.61 -3.42 7.63
N GLY A 453 11.33 -3.48 7.24
CA GLY A 453 10.83 -4.39 6.22
C GLY A 453 10.78 -5.85 6.66
N LEU A 454 10.28 -6.12 7.89
CA LEU A 454 10.16 -7.45 8.48
C LEU A 454 8.72 -7.99 8.40
N CYS A 455 8.52 -9.11 7.71
CA CYS A 455 7.32 -9.93 7.83
C CYS A 455 7.41 -10.82 9.09
N ALA A 456 7.08 -10.26 10.27
CA ALA A 456 7.25 -10.93 11.55
C ALA A 456 6.28 -12.11 11.77
N ASP A 457 6.68 -13.06 12.63
CA ASP A 457 5.82 -14.15 13.07
C ASP A 457 4.72 -13.64 14.02
N PRO A 458 3.47 -14.09 13.87
CA PRO A 458 2.39 -13.66 14.75
C PRO A 458 2.68 -14.05 16.22
N ASN A 459 2.24 -13.20 17.15
CA ASN A 459 2.45 -13.36 18.60
C ASN A 459 3.93 -13.28 19.04
N THR A 460 4.79 -12.66 18.24
CA THR A 460 6.16 -12.29 18.67
C THR A 460 6.20 -10.82 19.08
N THR A 461 7.14 -10.49 19.96
CA THR A 461 7.46 -9.12 20.39
C THR A 461 7.65 -8.16 19.22
N TRP A 462 8.23 -8.66 18.11
CA TRP A 462 8.47 -7.90 16.88
C TRP A 462 7.19 -7.33 16.26
N VAL A 463 6.07 -8.07 16.29
CA VAL A 463 4.79 -7.63 15.67
C VAL A 463 4.24 -6.38 16.33
N ASP A 464 4.39 -6.29 17.66
CA ASP A 464 3.83 -5.20 18.46
C ASP A 464 4.88 -4.15 18.84
N CYS A 465 6.15 -4.33 18.44
CA CYS A 465 7.23 -3.39 18.71
C CYS A 465 7.06 -2.10 17.89
N ARG A 466 7.18 -0.96 18.56
CA ARG A 466 7.11 0.38 17.97
C ARG A 466 8.44 1.11 18.10
N VAL A 467 8.66 2.14 17.29
CA VAL A 467 9.91 2.91 17.30
C VAL A 467 10.20 3.48 18.68
N GLY A 468 9.21 4.05 19.37
CA GLY A 468 9.39 4.58 20.73
C GLY A 468 9.84 3.51 21.74
N GLU A 469 9.35 2.28 21.59
CA GLU A 469 9.81 1.16 22.40
C GLU A 469 11.24 0.73 22.05
N LEU A 470 11.61 0.70 20.76
CA LEU A 470 12.98 0.39 20.34
C LEU A 470 13.98 1.44 20.83
N LYS A 471 13.62 2.73 20.80
CA LYS A 471 14.39 3.82 21.42
C LYS A 471 14.61 3.55 22.91
N THR A 472 13.54 3.19 23.64
CA THR A 472 13.63 2.85 25.08
C THR A 472 14.57 1.68 25.34
N LEU A 473 14.52 0.63 24.51
CA LEU A 473 15.38 -0.55 24.65
C LEU A 473 16.84 -0.25 24.30
N ALA A 474 17.10 0.57 23.28
CA ALA A 474 18.44 1.04 22.94
C ALA A 474 19.02 1.91 24.07
N ALA A 475 18.21 2.80 24.63
CA ALA A 475 18.58 3.63 25.79
C ALA A 475 18.93 2.79 27.03
N LEU A 476 18.18 1.72 27.31
CA LEU A 476 18.54 0.75 28.36
C LEU A 476 19.88 0.08 28.07
N ALA A 477 20.09 -0.37 26.83
CA ALA A 477 21.31 -1.05 26.43
C ALA A 477 22.57 -0.16 26.49
N CYS A 478 22.45 1.15 26.23
CA CYS A 478 23.55 2.12 26.36
C CYS A 478 23.58 2.92 27.67
N GLY A 479 22.64 2.70 28.59
CA GLY A 479 22.60 3.38 29.89
C GLY A 479 22.19 4.86 29.84
N ALA A 480 21.51 5.30 28.77
CA ALA A 480 21.06 6.68 28.57
C ALA A 480 19.85 7.00 29.47
N THR A 481 20.13 7.50 30.68
CA THR A 481 19.14 7.62 31.76
C THR A 481 17.92 8.49 31.41
N ASP A 482 18.14 9.65 30.79
CA ASP A 482 17.05 10.57 30.43
C ASP A 482 16.15 9.93 29.34
N ASP A 483 16.74 9.35 28.30
CA ASP A 483 16.01 8.65 27.23
C ASP A 483 15.24 7.42 27.74
N ILE A 484 15.75 6.70 28.76
CA ILE A 484 15.03 5.61 29.41
C ILE A 484 13.73 6.13 30.05
N LEU A 485 13.80 7.26 30.76
CA LEU A 485 12.64 7.84 31.44
C LEU A 485 11.61 8.38 30.45
N ASP A 486 12.06 9.09 29.42
CA ASP A 486 11.21 9.61 28.36
C ASP A 486 10.51 8.48 27.60
N GLY A 487 11.25 7.44 27.21
CA GLY A 487 10.70 6.26 26.57
C GLY A 487 9.69 5.50 27.44
N CYS A 488 9.97 5.33 28.73
CA CYS A 488 9.02 4.72 29.67
C CYS A 488 7.75 5.57 29.84
N ALA A 489 7.87 6.90 29.83
CA ALA A 489 6.74 7.81 29.91
C ALA A 489 5.86 7.72 28.64
N TRP A 490 6.48 7.70 27.46
CA TRP A 490 5.78 7.49 26.20
C TRP A 490 5.05 6.15 26.18
N ILE A 491 5.71 5.04 26.55
CA ILE A 491 5.08 3.70 26.61
C ILE A 491 3.85 3.70 27.54
N ALA A 492 3.92 4.40 28.68
CA ALA A 492 2.81 4.50 29.61
C ALA A 492 1.62 5.28 29.02
N GLN A 493 1.87 6.25 28.15
CA GLN A 493 0.83 7.01 27.44
C GLN A 493 0.25 6.24 26.26
N PHE A 494 1.10 5.57 25.48
CA PHE A 494 0.72 4.73 24.34
C PHE A 494 -0.26 3.63 24.76
N ASN A 495 0.01 2.94 25.87
CA ASN A 495 -0.92 2.02 26.54
C ASN A 495 -1.53 0.90 25.66
N GLU A 496 -0.86 0.50 24.58
CA GLU A 496 -1.27 -0.66 23.75
C GLU A 496 -0.48 -1.94 24.03
N LEU A 497 0.62 -1.86 24.80
CA LEU A 497 1.45 -3.03 25.10
C LEU A 497 0.74 -4.04 26.03
N PRO A 498 1.06 -5.35 25.92
CA PRO A 498 0.60 -6.36 26.85
C PRO A 498 0.88 -5.97 28.32
N ALA A 499 -0.07 -6.23 29.21
CA ALA A 499 -0.04 -5.73 30.59
C ALA A 499 1.25 -6.06 31.34
N GLN A 500 1.83 -7.25 31.12
CA GLN A 500 3.08 -7.67 31.75
C GLN A 500 4.30 -6.88 31.23
N ARG A 501 4.35 -6.59 29.93
CA ARG A 501 5.39 -5.79 29.27
C ARG A 501 5.32 -4.33 29.72
N ALA A 502 4.12 -3.75 29.76
CA ALA A 502 3.90 -2.41 30.31
C ALA A 502 4.27 -2.31 31.80
N LYS A 503 4.01 -3.38 32.58
CA LYS A 503 4.39 -3.45 33.99
C LYS A 503 5.91 -3.46 34.20
N MET A 504 6.66 -4.11 33.31
CA MET A 504 8.12 -4.08 33.32
C MET A 504 8.66 -2.65 33.13
N TYR A 505 8.20 -1.91 32.13
CA TYR A 505 8.64 -0.51 31.92
C TYR A 505 8.28 0.41 33.09
N ARG A 506 7.11 0.23 33.72
CA ARG A 506 6.79 0.95 34.97
C ARG A 506 7.76 0.60 36.11
N CYS A 507 8.20 -0.64 36.21
CA CYS A 507 9.21 -1.05 37.20
C CYS A 507 10.56 -0.40 36.90
N ILE A 508 10.98 -0.39 35.62
CA ILE A 508 12.22 0.25 35.16
C ILE A 508 12.19 1.74 35.50
N SER A 509 11.14 2.46 35.10
CA SER A 509 10.98 3.89 35.36
C SER A 509 11.12 4.22 36.85
N HIS A 510 10.45 3.46 37.74
CA HIS A 510 10.56 3.70 39.18
C HIS A 510 11.94 3.37 39.75
N LEU A 511 12.62 2.31 39.27
CA LEU A 511 13.98 2.00 39.70
C LEU A 511 14.95 3.11 39.34
N VAL A 512 14.88 3.58 38.09
CA VAL A 512 15.70 4.69 37.60
C VAL A 512 15.41 5.97 38.40
N GLN A 513 14.14 6.34 38.60
CA GLN A 513 13.76 7.51 39.40
C GLN A 513 14.19 7.41 40.88
N ILE A 514 14.15 6.22 41.49
CA ILE A 514 14.69 6.04 42.85
C ILE A 514 16.19 6.36 42.88
N GLN A 515 16.93 5.94 41.87
CA GLN A 515 18.37 6.19 41.78
C GLN A 515 18.68 7.67 41.49
N THR A 516 17.93 8.32 40.60
CA THR A 516 18.20 9.69 40.15
C THR A 516 17.57 10.77 41.04
N GLU A 517 16.29 10.65 41.38
CA GLU A 517 15.53 11.69 42.10
C GLU A 517 15.69 11.61 43.62
N LEU A 518 15.84 10.39 44.16
CA LEU A 518 16.04 10.18 45.60
C LEU A 518 17.51 10.04 45.98
N GLU A 519 18.42 10.00 44.99
CA GLU A 519 19.87 9.84 45.16
C GLU A 519 20.23 8.70 46.15
N THR A 520 19.52 7.56 46.05
CA THR A 520 19.60 6.49 47.05
C THR A 520 19.65 5.09 46.42
N ASP A 521 20.07 4.11 47.21
CA ASP A 521 20.19 2.72 46.75
C ASP A 521 18.80 2.07 46.61
N GLN A 522 18.52 1.55 45.41
CA GLN A 522 17.30 0.81 45.08
C GLN A 522 17.07 -0.40 46.02
N GLN A 523 18.12 -0.99 46.60
CA GLN A 523 18.01 -2.10 47.56
C GLN A 523 17.17 -1.74 48.79
N LEU A 524 17.15 -0.46 49.20
CA LEU A 524 16.35 -0.02 50.34
C LEU A 524 14.84 -0.18 50.10
N PHE A 525 14.41 -0.23 48.83
CA PHE A 525 13.01 -0.35 48.42
C PHE A 525 12.64 -1.76 47.96
N GLU A 526 13.61 -2.69 47.88
CA GLU A 526 13.47 -4.00 47.25
C GLU A 526 12.26 -4.79 47.77
N ALA A 527 12.05 -4.82 49.09
CA ALA A 527 10.92 -5.55 49.69
C ALA A 527 9.55 -5.04 49.19
N ASN A 528 9.40 -3.71 49.05
CA ASN A 528 8.14 -3.11 48.60
C ASN A 528 7.99 -3.17 47.08
N LEU A 529 9.10 -3.00 46.34
CA LEU A 529 9.12 -3.18 44.89
C LEU A 529 8.74 -4.62 44.51
N LYS A 530 9.20 -5.64 45.25
CA LYS A 530 8.76 -7.03 45.09
C LYS A 530 7.26 -7.21 45.32
N LEU A 531 6.68 -6.52 46.30
CA LEU A 531 5.23 -6.57 46.55
C LEU A 531 4.43 -5.88 45.43
N MET A 532 4.96 -4.79 44.85
CA MET A 532 4.28 -4.02 43.81
C MET A 532 4.39 -4.68 42.43
N TYR A 533 5.58 -5.15 42.06
CA TYR A 533 5.88 -5.66 40.72
C TYR A 533 5.98 -7.17 40.64
N GLY A 534 6.16 -7.88 41.76
CA GLY A 534 6.51 -9.29 41.76
C GLY A 534 8.00 -9.50 41.52
N ALA A 535 8.53 -10.61 42.04
CA ALA A 535 9.97 -10.88 42.03
C ALA A 535 10.55 -11.02 40.62
N GLU A 536 9.82 -11.65 39.70
CA GLU A 536 10.27 -11.88 38.32
C GLU A 536 10.41 -10.57 37.53
N THR A 537 9.38 -9.73 37.54
CA THR A 537 9.41 -8.41 36.87
C THR A 537 10.49 -7.51 37.44
N LEU A 538 10.65 -7.49 38.78
CA LEU A 538 11.69 -6.70 39.42
C LEU A 538 13.09 -7.15 38.99
N GLN A 539 13.34 -8.46 39.01
CA GLN A 539 14.63 -9.01 38.61
C GLN A 539 14.95 -8.69 37.14
N GLN A 540 13.97 -8.83 36.26
CA GLN A 540 14.14 -8.53 34.84
C GLN A 540 14.40 -7.03 34.58
N ALA A 541 13.67 -6.15 35.26
CA ALA A 541 13.92 -4.71 35.19
C ALA A 541 15.34 -4.36 35.67
N GLN A 542 15.81 -4.99 36.75
CA GLN A 542 17.17 -4.81 37.24
C GLN A 542 18.22 -5.36 36.27
N ASN A 543 17.96 -6.50 35.61
CA ASN A 543 18.88 -7.05 34.62
C ASN A 543 19.04 -6.11 33.41
N LEU A 544 17.94 -5.51 32.94
CA LEU A 544 17.95 -4.53 31.85
C LEU A 544 18.69 -3.24 32.23
N ILE A 545 18.42 -2.69 33.43
CA ILE A 545 19.11 -1.48 33.91
C ILE A 545 20.61 -1.72 34.11
N ASN A 546 20.99 -2.89 34.60
CA ASN A 546 22.39 -3.26 34.81
C ASN A 546 23.06 -3.80 33.53
N GLN A 547 22.38 -3.77 32.38
CA GLN A 547 22.86 -4.22 31.07
C GLN A 547 23.35 -5.69 31.08
N THR A 548 22.81 -6.54 31.97
CA THR A 548 23.07 -7.98 31.98
C THR A 548 22.12 -8.76 31.07
N GLU A 549 21.02 -8.14 30.68
CA GLU A 549 20.10 -8.52 29.61
C GLU A 549 19.84 -7.27 28.74
N GLN A 550 19.51 -7.46 27.45
CA GLN A 550 19.20 -6.35 26.54
C GLN A 550 18.10 -6.72 25.55
N TYR A 551 17.45 -5.70 24.97
CA TYR A 551 16.44 -5.83 23.91
C TYR A 551 15.41 -6.95 24.16
N ILE A 552 14.85 -6.99 25.37
CA ILE A 552 13.99 -8.08 25.83
C ILE A 552 12.91 -8.47 24.80
N GLY A 553 12.85 -9.78 24.51
CA GLY A 553 11.86 -10.35 23.61
C GLY A 553 12.14 -10.12 22.11
N LEU A 554 13.17 -9.36 21.76
CA LEU A 554 13.62 -9.14 20.38
C LEU A 554 14.85 -10.00 20.11
N GLU A 555 14.61 -11.22 19.62
CA GLU A 555 15.68 -12.12 19.18
C GLU A 555 16.37 -11.58 17.92
N ASN A 556 17.65 -11.93 17.73
CA ASN A 556 18.39 -11.61 16.50
C ASN A 556 17.68 -12.20 15.29
N LEU A 557 17.39 -11.35 14.31
CA LEU A 557 16.71 -11.77 13.08
C LEU A 557 17.64 -12.55 12.16
N GLY A 558 18.93 -12.20 12.11
CA GLY A 558 19.90 -12.73 11.15
C GLY A 558 19.91 -11.97 9.81
N ALA A 559 20.95 -12.17 9.00
CA ALA A 559 21.21 -11.38 7.78
C ALA A 559 20.10 -11.48 6.71
N ASN A 560 19.30 -12.56 6.74
CA ASN A 560 18.14 -12.75 5.86
C ASN A 560 16.83 -12.86 6.65
N MET A 561 16.81 -12.40 7.90
CA MET A 561 15.68 -12.52 8.83
C MET A 561 15.27 -13.98 9.07
N GLU A 562 16.25 -14.87 9.20
CA GLU A 562 16.11 -16.32 9.44
C GLU A 562 15.28 -16.66 10.67
N ALA A 563 15.32 -15.81 11.71
CA ALA A 563 14.53 -16.03 12.93
C ALA A 563 13.03 -15.79 12.75
N SER A 564 12.59 -15.21 11.62
CA SER A 564 11.17 -15.09 11.29
C SER A 564 10.75 -16.09 10.23
N ARG A 565 9.93 -17.06 10.63
CA ARG A 565 9.40 -18.09 9.72
C ARG A 565 8.54 -17.48 8.62
N MET A 566 7.68 -16.51 8.96
CA MET A 566 6.85 -15.77 8.02
C MET A 566 7.70 -15.03 6.98
N HIS A 567 8.80 -14.42 7.40
CA HIS A 567 9.75 -13.81 6.48
C HIS A 567 10.42 -14.84 5.56
N GLN A 568 10.85 -15.99 6.08
CA GLN A 568 11.40 -17.06 5.24
C GLN A 568 10.38 -17.62 4.24
N GLN A 569 9.10 -17.71 4.60
CA GLN A 569 8.04 -18.08 3.66
C GLN A 569 7.85 -17.04 2.56
N LEU A 570 7.95 -15.75 2.91
CA LEU A 570 7.89 -14.64 1.96
C LEU A 570 9.05 -14.72 0.95
N LEU A 571 10.28 -14.97 1.41
CA LEU A 571 11.46 -15.14 0.53
C LEU A 571 11.35 -16.39 -0.34
N ALA A 572 10.83 -17.50 0.21
CA ALA A 572 10.58 -18.71 -0.55
C ALA A 572 9.54 -18.49 -1.66
N ALA A 573 8.49 -17.71 -1.39
CA ALA A 573 7.50 -17.31 -2.39
C ALA A 573 8.13 -16.40 -3.47
N TYR A 574 9.01 -15.47 -3.08
CA TYR A 574 9.75 -14.62 -4.03
C TYR A 574 10.58 -15.47 -5.01
N GLY A 575 11.27 -16.49 -4.48
CA GLY A 575 12.04 -17.43 -5.28
C GLY A 575 11.23 -18.22 -6.33
N LYS A 576 9.90 -18.32 -6.19
CA LYS A 576 9.03 -18.96 -7.19
C LYS A 576 8.87 -18.10 -8.46
N VAL A 577 8.97 -16.77 -8.33
CA VAL A 577 8.77 -15.79 -9.41
C VAL A 577 10.05 -15.08 -9.86
N TRP A 578 11.12 -15.14 -9.07
CA TRP A 578 12.44 -14.61 -9.40
C TRP A 578 13.07 -15.36 -10.60
N LYS A 579 12.81 -14.87 -11.82
CA LYS A 579 13.13 -15.53 -13.09
C LYS A 579 13.62 -14.57 -14.16
#